data_AF-A0A5N8H408-F1
#
_entry.id   AF-A0A5N8H408-F1
#
_cell.length_a   1.000
_cell.length_b   1.000
_cell.length_c   1.000
_cell.angle_alpha   90.00
_cell.angle_beta   90.00
_cell.angle_gamma   90.00
#
_symmetry.space_group_name_H-M   'P 1'
#
loop_
_entity.id
_entity.type
_entity.pdbx_description
1 polymer ?
#
loop_
_entity_poly.entity_id
_entity_poly.type
_entity_poly.pdbx_seq_one_letter_code
_entity_poly.pdbx_strand_id
1 'polypeptide(L)'
;MITVIISEVDGWREWKHRARTMDAQTAIIRAMNKHFPRSYIFIPDDIDNAPVLFAAVTRTPNVKITGHIWKPMWNRGICWNVKGPPVIITLIQGAAWNSENKPR
;
A
#
# COMPACT_ATOMS: atom_id res chain seq x y z
N MET A 1 -4.93 9.32 10.77
CA MET A 1 -3.76 8.45 10.78
C MET A 1 -4.16 7.12 10.19
N ILE A 2 -3.37 6.61 9.25
CA ILE A 2 -3.64 5.37 8.53
C ILE A 2 -2.46 4.42 8.75
N THR A 3 -2.76 3.17 9.08
CA THR A 3 -1.82 2.07 9.03
C THR A 3 -1.95 1.41 7.67
N VAL A 4 -0.85 1.31 6.95
CA VAL A 4 -0.72 0.61 5.67
C VAL A 4 -0.04 -0.72 5.92
N ILE A 5 -0.65 -1.80 5.45
CA ILE A 5 -0.04 -3.13 5.39
C ILE A 5 0.08 -3.48 3.92
N ILE A 6 1.27 -3.88 3.50
CA ILE A 6 1.56 -4.33 2.14
C ILE A 6 1.94 -5.80 2.27
N SER A 7 1.21 -6.71 1.64
CA SER A 7 1.53 -8.13 1.62
C SER A 7 1.68 -8.63 0.18
N GLU A 8 2.65 -9.51 -0.07
CA GLU A 8 2.66 -10.28 -1.32
C GLU A 8 1.42 -11.19 -1.36
N VAL A 9 0.79 -11.35 -2.54
CA VAL A 9 -0.43 -12.16 -2.68
C VAL A 9 -0.20 -13.60 -2.22
N ASP A 10 1.00 -14.13 -2.45
CA ASP A 10 1.40 -15.49 -2.04
C ASP A 10 1.81 -15.58 -0.55
N GLY A 11 1.69 -14.49 0.22
CA GLY A 11 1.80 -14.47 1.67
C GLY A 11 3.22 -14.55 2.26
N TRP A 12 4.26 -14.55 1.42
CA TRP A 12 5.64 -14.76 1.90
C TRP A 12 6.25 -13.54 2.61
N ARG A 13 5.80 -12.32 2.28
CA ARG A 13 6.35 -11.08 2.84
C ARG A 13 5.25 -10.07 3.16
N GLU A 14 5.39 -9.41 4.30
CA GLU A 14 4.51 -8.34 4.76
C GLU A 14 5.32 -7.16 5.29
N TRP A 15 4.89 -5.94 4.94
CA TRP A 15 5.45 -4.69 5.43
C TRP A 15 4.37 -3.82 6.04
N LYS A 16 4.64 -3.29 7.23
CA LYS A 16 3.69 -2.45 7.97
C LYS A 16 4.24 -1.03 8.15
N HIS A 17 3.40 -0.03 7.90
CA HIS A 17 3.76 1.37 8.08
C HIS A 17 2.60 2.17 8.69
N ARG A 18 2.89 2.94 9.75
CA ARG A 18 1.93 3.84 10.38
C ARG A 18 2.18 5.27 9.89
N ALA A 19 1.34 5.74 8.98
CA ALA A 19 1.45 7.07 8.40
C ALA A 19 0.62 8.09 9.19
N ARG A 20 1.28 9.17 9.65
CA ARG A 20 0.62 10.34 10.25
C ARG A 20 -0.08 11.19 9.19
N THR A 21 -1.13 10.65 8.57
CA THR A 21 -2.01 11.30 7.59
C THR A 21 -3.40 10.66 7.62
N MET A 22 -4.42 11.35 7.12
CA MET A 22 -5.76 10.83 6.84
C MET A 22 -5.98 10.53 5.35
N ASP A 23 -5.02 10.91 4.50
CA ASP A 23 -5.07 10.67 3.07
C ASP A 23 -4.44 9.32 2.72
N ALA A 24 -5.23 8.43 2.10
CA ALA A 24 -4.81 7.08 1.74
C ALA A 24 -3.62 7.07 0.79
N GLN A 25 -3.65 7.92 -0.24
CA GLN A 25 -2.60 7.96 -1.26
C GLN A 25 -1.27 8.41 -0.64
N THR A 26 -1.27 9.46 0.16
CA THR A 26 -0.09 9.91 0.93
C THR A 26 0.40 8.82 1.89
N ALA A 27 -0.50 8.07 2.52
CA ALA A 27 -0.13 6.97 3.40
C ALA A 27 0.62 5.87 2.64
N ILE A 28 0.10 5.48 1.47
CA ILE A 28 0.73 4.51 0.57
C ILE A 28 2.09 5.01 0.09
N ILE A 29 2.19 6.25 -0.40
CA ILE A 29 3.47 6.83 -0.85
C ILE A 29 4.53 6.79 0.26
N ARG A 30 4.14 7.15 1.49
CA ARG A 30 5.07 7.10 2.65
C ARG A 30 5.46 5.66 3.01
N ALA A 31 4.53 4.71 2.94
CA ALA A 31 4.84 3.29 3.14
C ALA A 31 5.79 2.76 2.05
N MET A 32 5.54 3.13 0.78
CA MET A 32 6.38 2.77 -0.35
C MET A 32 7.79 3.33 -0.21
N ASN A 33 7.93 4.62 0.10
CA ASN A 33 9.24 5.24 0.29
C ASN A 33 10.03 4.65 1.47
N LYS A 34 9.34 4.19 2.53
CA LYS A 34 9.99 3.56 3.68
C LYS A 34 10.52 2.16 3.36
N HIS A 35 9.70 1.34 2.72
CA HIS A 35 9.98 -0.10 2.56
C HIS A 35 10.61 -0.44 1.20
N PHE A 36 10.48 0.45 0.21
CA PHE A 36 10.96 0.28 -1.15
C PHE A 36 11.66 1.55 -1.69
N PRO A 37 12.75 2.01 -1.05
CA PRO A 37 13.39 3.32 -1.31
C PRO A 37 14.05 3.48 -2.70
N ARG A 38 14.03 2.44 -3.54
CA ARG A 38 14.65 2.43 -4.88
C ARG A 38 13.71 2.96 -5.97
N SER A 39 12.89 3.98 -5.70
CA SER A 39 11.90 4.53 -6.64
C SER A 39 10.85 3.51 -7.12
N TYR A 40 10.42 2.62 -6.22
CA TYR A 40 9.38 1.64 -6.56
C TYR A 40 8.02 2.33 -6.52
N ILE A 41 7.13 1.94 -7.43
CA ILE A 41 5.80 2.53 -7.54
C ILE A 41 4.76 1.42 -7.37
N PHE A 42 3.76 1.67 -6.53
CA PHE A 42 2.58 0.82 -6.48
C PHE A 42 1.59 1.26 -7.57
N ILE A 43 1.13 0.32 -8.38
CA ILE A 43 0.09 0.53 -9.38
C ILE A 43 -1.08 -0.42 -9.04
N PRO A 44 -2.28 0.10 -8.73
CA PRO A 44 -3.48 -0.71 -8.53
C PRO A 44 -3.84 -1.52 -9.77
N ASP A 45 -4.42 -2.70 -9.60
CA ASP A 45 -4.90 -3.49 -10.75
C ASP A 45 -6.15 -2.86 -11.38
N ASP A 46 -7.03 -2.28 -10.55
CA ASP A 46 -8.21 -1.52 -10.96
C ASP A 46 -7.95 -0.02 -10.72
N ILE A 47 -7.33 0.62 -11.71
CA ILE A 47 -6.92 2.03 -11.64
C ILE A 47 -8.14 2.96 -11.56
N ASP A 48 -9.23 2.60 -12.24
CA ASP A 48 -10.44 3.43 -12.30
C ASP A 48 -11.18 3.45 -10.95
N ASN A 49 -11.18 2.32 -10.24
CA ASN A 49 -11.84 2.21 -8.93
C ASN A 49 -10.93 2.56 -7.74
N ALA A 50 -9.60 2.59 -7.93
CA ALA A 50 -8.67 2.90 -6.84
C ALA A 50 -8.96 4.21 -6.09
N PRO A 51 -9.34 5.34 -6.74
CA PRO A 51 -9.71 6.56 -6.04
C PRO A 51 -10.91 6.39 -5.10
N VAL A 52 -11.91 5.58 -5.49
CA VAL A 52 -13.08 5.27 -4.67
C VAL A 52 -12.66 4.49 -3.42
N LEU A 53 -11.79 3.50 -3.59
CA LEU A 53 -11.24 2.72 -2.48
C LEU A 53 -10.39 3.60 -1.54
N PHE A 54 -9.56 4.48 -2.08
CA PHE A 54 -8.79 5.44 -1.28
C PHE A 54 -9.70 6.34 -0.43
N ALA A 55 -10.80 6.85 -0.99
CA ALA A 55 -11.75 7.66 -0.26
C ALA A 55 -12.51 6.87 0.83
N ALA A 56 -12.80 5.59 0.54
CA ALA A 56 -13.52 4.70 1.45
C ALA A 56 -12.77 4.42 2.76
N VAL A 57 -11.44 4.63 2.82
CA VAL A 57 -10.63 4.40 4.03
C VAL A 57 -11.13 5.17 5.25
N THR A 58 -11.79 6.32 5.02
CA THR A 58 -12.29 7.21 6.07
C THR A 58 -13.60 6.71 6.70
N ARG A 59 -14.27 5.76 6.04
CA ARG A 59 -15.60 5.26 6.40
C ARG A 59 -15.60 3.76 6.68
N THR A 60 -14.66 3.03 6.09
CA THR A 60 -14.63 1.57 6.12
C THR A 60 -13.33 1.10 6.78
N PRO A 61 -13.40 0.26 7.82
CA PRO A 61 -12.20 -0.40 8.33
C PRO A 61 -11.66 -1.37 7.29
N ASN A 62 -10.33 -1.51 7.20
CA ASN A 62 -9.65 -2.54 6.42
C ASN A 62 -9.96 -2.50 4.90
N VAL A 63 -9.80 -1.34 4.26
CA VAL A 63 -9.89 -1.24 2.79
C VAL A 63 -8.73 -1.98 2.15
N LYS A 64 -9.03 -2.89 1.20
CA LYS A 64 -8.04 -3.67 0.47
C LYS A 64 -7.95 -3.24 -0.99
N ILE A 65 -6.73 -3.16 -1.51
CA ILE A 65 -6.43 -2.73 -2.86
C ILE A 65 -5.38 -3.69 -3.42
N THR A 66 -5.72 -4.41 -4.49
CA THR A 66 -4.77 -5.26 -5.20
C THR A 66 -3.99 -4.43 -6.21
N GLY A 67 -2.74 -4.81 -6.44
CA GLY A 67 -1.91 -4.16 -7.43
C GLY A 67 -0.55 -4.79 -7.50
N HIS A 68 0.37 -4.08 -8.13
CA HIS A 68 1.74 -4.53 -8.31
C HIS A 68 2.71 -3.46 -7.87
N ILE A 69 3.83 -3.89 -7.28
CA ILE A 69 4.96 -3.02 -7.05
C ILE A 69 5.87 -3.07 -8.27
N TRP A 70 6.00 -1.96 -8.96
CA TRP A 70 6.89 -1.81 -10.10
C TRP A 70 8.25 -1.36 -9.60
N LYS A 71 9.30 -2.04 -10.07
CA LYS A 71 10.69 -1.74 -9.73
C LYS A 71 11.40 -1.15 -10.94
N PRO A 72 12.22 -0.10 -10.79
CA PRO A 72 13.10 0.32 -11.85
C PRO A 72 14.16 -0.74 -12.11
N MET A 73 14.43 -0.98 -13.38
CA MET A 73 15.46 -1.86 -13.89
C MET A 73 16.30 -1.09 -14.90
N TRP A 74 17.60 -1.07 -14.66
CA TRP A 74 18.56 -0.47 -15.57
C TRP A 74 19.06 -1.51 -16.55
N ASN A 75 18.96 -1.22 -17.84
CA ASN A 75 19.56 -2.03 -18.89
C ASN A 75 20.21 -1.12 -19.93
N ARG A 76 21.52 -1.30 -20.16
CA ARG A 76 22.31 -0.51 -21.13
C ARG A 76 22.13 1.00 -21.01
N GLY A 77 22.08 1.53 -19.78
CA GLY A 77 21.91 2.96 -19.49
C GLY A 77 20.48 3.49 -19.58
N ILE A 78 19.49 2.65 -19.90
CA ILE A 78 18.06 3.00 -19.92
C ILE A 78 17.38 2.43 -18.67
N CYS A 79 16.56 3.23 -18.00
CA CYS A 79 15.77 2.81 -16.86
C CYS A 79 14.33 2.50 -17.29
N TRP A 80 13.88 1.26 -17.10
CA TRP A 80 12.50 0.83 -17.33
C TRP A 80 11.86 0.41 -16.01
N ASN A 81 10.58 0.69 -15.82
CA ASN A 81 9.83 0.09 -14.71
C ASN A 81 9.36 -1.31 -15.12
N VAL A 82 9.74 -2.33 -14.36
CA VAL A 82 9.34 -3.71 -14.57
C VAL A 82 8.29 -4.08 -13.52
N LYS A 83 7.22 -4.72 -13.98
CA LYS A 83 6.15 -5.25 -13.13
C LYS A 83 6.76 -6.26 -12.15
N GLY A 84 6.68 -5.96 -10.86
CA GLY A 84 7.13 -6.85 -9.78
C GLY A 84 6.01 -7.76 -9.28
N PRO A 85 6.16 -8.36 -8.10
CA PRO A 85 5.19 -9.30 -7.57
C PRO A 85 3.83 -8.63 -7.29
N PRO A 86 2.73 -9.39 -7.40
CA PRO A 86 1.41 -8.91 -7.00
C PRO A 86 1.37 -8.72 -5.48
N VAL A 87 0.74 -7.63 -5.05
CA VAL A 87 0.59 -7.27 -3.65
C VAL A 87 -0.84 -6.87 -3.32
N ILE A 88 -1.19 -7.00 -2.05
CA ILE A 88 -2.41 -6.47 -1.45
C ILE A 88 -2.00 -5.35 -0.50
N ILE A 89 -2.52 -4.16 -0.73
CA ILE A 89 -2.44 -3.05 0.23
C ILE A 89 -3.71 -3.03 1.07
N THR A 90 -3.54 -3.17 2.38
CA THR A 90 -4.61 -2.99 3.36
C THR A 90 -4.43 -1.66 4.08
N LEU A 91 -5.47 -0.82 4.07
CA LEU A 91 -5.51 0.47 4.73
C LEU A 91 -6.43 0.41 5.94
N ILE A 92 -5.89 0.76 7.10
CA ILE A 92 -6.59 0.72 8.38
C ILE A 92 -6.55 2.11 9.01
N GLN A 93 -7.70 2.75 9.16
CA GLN A 93 -7.79 4.01 9.89
C GLN A 93 -7.56 3.77 11.39
N GLY A 94 -6.80 4.66 12.04
CA GLY A 94 -6.35 4.48 13.43
C GLY A 94 -7.45 4.26 14.48
N ALA A 95 -8.70 4.66 14.22
CA ALA A 95 -9.83 4.34 15.09
C ALA A 95 -10.19 2.84 15.06
N ALA A 96 -10.09 2.19 13.90
CA ALA A 96 -10.38 0.77 13.71
C ALA A 96 -9.25 -0.15 14.24
N TRP A 97 -8.00 0.33 14.27
CA TRP A 97 -6.89 -0.44 14.86
C TRP A 97 -7.11 -0.75 16.35
N ASN A 98 -7.77 0.16 17.07
CA ASN A 98 -7.99 0.05 18.52
C ASN A 98 -9.22 -0.79 18.88
N SER A 99 -10.17 -1.01 17.95
CA SER A 99 -11.34 -1.86 18.19
C SER A 99 -11.06 -3.35 18.02
N GLU A 100 -10.02 -3.72 17.27
CA GLU A 100 -9.70 -5.13 16.95
C GLU A 100 -8.55 -5.70 17.83
N ASN A 101 -7.80 -4.87 18.55
CA ASN A 101 -6.60 -5.27 19.32
C ASN A 101 -6.64 -4.88 20.81
N LYS A 102 -7.83 -4.79 21.43
CA LYS A 102 -7.86 -4.81 22.90
C LYS A 102 -7.65 -6.25 23.37
N PRO A 103 -6.58 -6.56 24.14
CA PRO A 103 -6.57 -7.82 24.87
C PRO A 103 -7.79 -7.83 25.81
N ARG A 104 -8.56 -8.91 25.75
CA ARG A 104 -9.58 -9.22 26.77
C ARG A 104 -8.91 -9.46 28.11
#